data_AF-A0A0D2C169-F1
#
_entry.id   AF-A0A0D2C169-F1
#
_cell.length_a   1.000
_cell.length_b   1.000
_cell.length_c   1.000
_cell.angle_alpha   90.00
_cell.angle_beta   90.00
_cell.angle_gamma   90.00
#
_symmetry.space_group_name_H-M   'P 1'
#
loop_
_entity.id
_entity.type
_entity.pdbx_description
1 polymer ?
#
loop_
_entity_poly.entity_id
_entity_poly.type
_entity_poly.pdbx_seq_one_letter_code
_entity_poly.pdbx_strand_id
1 'polypeptide(L)'
;MAGAIKDWPQLMHRTFENLKPGAWAEFADLDIDYYSQDGTLAEEDAISRWIQIAAQGMEDLGRTLRPGKRLEGWMRDAGFVNVNVVRSPVPVGDLAQEQEAGE
;
A
#
# COMPACT_ATOMS: atom_id res chain seq x y z
N MET A 1 -2.82 -4.63 -4.37
CA MET A 1 -2.70 -4.26 -5.80
C MET A 1 -1.28 -3.76 -6.15
N ALA A 2 -0.33 -3.79 -5.21
CA ALA A 2 1.09 -3.57 -5.43
C ALA A 2 1.60 -4.24 -6.72
N GLY A 3 2.28 -3.46 -7.56
CA GLY A 3 2.83 -3.88 -8.87
C GLY A 3 1.82 -3.98 -10.02
N ALA A 4 0.53 -4.18 -9.75
CA ALA A 4 -0.49 -4.37 -10.79
C ALA A 4 -0.99 -3.07 -11.43
N ILE A 5 -0.88 -1.94 -10.72
CA ILE A 5 -1.26 -0.61 -11.22
C ILE A 5 -0.01 0.19 -11.58
N LYS A 6 -0.01 0.76 -12.79
CA LYS A 6 1.08 1.61 -13.30
C LYS A 6 0.90 3.08 -12.87
N ASP A 7 -0.32 3.60 -13.01
CA ASP A 7 -0.63 5.00 -12.74
C ASP A 7 -1.74 5.10 -11.68
N TRP A 8 -1.31 5.16 -10.42
CA TRP A 8 -2.19 5.29 -9.28
C TRP A 8 -2.92 6.64 -9.21
N PRO A 9 -2.25 7.80 -9.41
CA PRO A 9 -2.94 9.08 -9.50
C PRO A 9 -4.07 9.08 -10.53
N GLN A 10 -3.82 8.55 -11.73
CA GLN A 10 -4.85 8.47 -12.76
C GLN A 10 -6.01 7.55 -12.36
N LEU A 11 -5.73 6.40 -11.73
CA LEU A 11 -6.77 5.52 -11.22
C LEU A 11 -7.68 6.27 -10.24
N MET A 12 -7.10 6.94 -9.25
CA MET A 12 -7.87 7.65 -8.22
C MET A 12 -8.63 8.85 -8.78
N HIS A 13 -8.04 9.60 -9.70
CA HIS A 13 -8.71 10.71 -10.38
C HIS A 13 -9.93 10.22 -11.16
N ARG A 14 -9.78 9.15 -11.95
CA ARG A 14 -10.90 8.54 -12.68
C ARG A 14 -11.97 8.01 -11.72
N THR A 15 -11.57 7.38 -10.62
CA THR A 15 -12.53 6.93 -9.60
C THR A 15 -13.32 8.13 -9.06
N PHE A 16 -12.66 9.25 -8.73
CA PHE A 16 -13.32 10.46 -8.25
C PHE A 16 -14.33 11.01 -9.27
N GLU A 17 -13.94 11.15 -10.55
CA GLU A 17 -14.81 11.69 -11.60
C GLU A 17 -16.06 10.83 -11.88
N ASN A 18 -15.99 9.52 -11.63
CA ASN A 18 -17.07 8.58 -11.93
C ASN A 18 -17.99 8.30 -10.73
N LEU A 19 -17.69 8.84 -9.56
CA LEU A 19 -18.54 8.72 -8.37
C LEU A 19 -19.67 9.74 -8.38
N LYS A 20 -20.83 9.33 -7.87
CA LYS A 20 -21.92 10.28 -7.61
C LYS A 20 -21.51 11.24 -6.48
N PRO A 21 -21.98 12.50 -6.49
CA PRO A 21 -21.76 13.42 -5.39
C PRO A 21 -22.18 12.79 -4.04
N GLY A 22 -21.27 12.82 -3.06
CA GLY A 22 -21.49 12.25 -1.72
C GLY A 22 -21.19 10.75 -1.56
N ALA A 23 -20.77 10.06 -2.62
CA ALA A 23 -20.32 8.66 -2.52
C ALA A 23 -18.90 8.54 -1.93
N TRP A 24 -18.56 7.32 -1.50
CA TRP A 24 -17.26 6.97 -0.91
C TRP A 24 -16.47 6.04 -1.84
N ALA A 25 -15.15 6.11 -1.73
CA ALA A 25 -14.23 5.13 -2.31
C ALA A 25 -13.29 4.61 -1.22
N GLU A 26 -12.95 3.33 -1.33
CA GLU A 26 -11.96 2.68 -0.48
C GLU A 26 -10.85 2.11 -1.35
N PHE A 27 -9.61 2.37 -0.96
CA PHE A 27 -8.42 1.78 -1.56
C PHE A 27 -7.61 1.10 -0.46
N ALA A 28 -7.45 -0.22 -0.58
CA ALA A 28 -6.67 -1.02 0.35
C ALA A 28 -5.48 -1.66 -0.38
N ASP A 29 -4.27 -1.37 0.11
CA ASP A 29 -3.04 -1.97 -0.39
C ASP A 29 -1.93 -1.96 0.67
N LEU A 30 -0.85 -2.69 0.41
CA LEU A 30 0.30 -2.84 1.30
C LEU A 30 1.59 -2.39 0.62
N ASP A 31 2.62 -2.16 1.45
CA ASP A 31 4.00 -2.09 0.98
C ASP A 31 4.62 -3.49 1.15
N ILE A 32 5.38 -3.96 0.16
CA ILE A 32 6.00 -5.30 0.20
C ILE A 32 7.17 -5.42 1.19
N ASP A 33 7.56 -4.33 1.85
CA ASP A 33 8.68 -4.32 2.78
C ASP A 33 8.34 -5.14 4.05
N TYR A 34 9.11 -6.20 4.31
CA TYR A 34 9.05 -6.92 5.57
C TYR A 34 9.88 -6.22 6.64
N TYR A 35 9.43 -6.35 7.88
CA TYR A 35 10.17 -5.95 9.07
C TYR A 35 9.86 -6.95 10.19
N SER A 36 10.80 -7.12 11.11
CA SER A 36 10.54 -7.82 12.36
C SER A 36 10.35 -6.83 13.50
N GLN A 37 9.47 -7.13 14.45
CA GLN A 37 9.24 -6.24 15.60
C GLN A 37 10.40 -6.28 16.61
N ASP A 38 11.20 -7.34 16.58
CA ASP A 38 12.35 -7.57 17.46
C ASP A 38 13.71 -7.24 16.81
N GLY A 39 13.71 -6.76 15.56
CA GLY A 39 14.93 -6.38 14.83
C GLY A 39 15.78 -7.54 14.32
N THR A 40 15.29 -8.78 14.41
CA THR A 40 15.97 -9.97 13.86
C THR A 40 16.10 -10.01 12.33
N LEU A 41 15.25 -9.29 11.58
CA LEU A 41 15.37 -9.19 10.13
C LEU A 41 16.35 -8.07 9.76
N ALA A 42 17.51 -8.45 9.24
CA ALA A 42 18.56 -7.53 8.82
C ALA A 42 18.41 -7.13 7.35
N GLU A 43 19.03 -6.02 6.95
CA GLU A 43 19.01 -5.57 5.55
C GLU A 43 19.81 -6.51 4.63
N GLU A 44 20.82 -7.20 5.18
CA GLU A 44 21.69 -8.13 4.46
C GLU A 44 21.02 -9.48 4.20
N ASP A 45 19.93 -9.78 4.91
CA ASP A 45 19.21 -11.03 4.74
C ASP A 45 18.72 -11.19 3.31
N ALA A 46 18.71 -12.44 2.84
CA ALA A 46 18.39 -12.75 1.46
C ALA A 46 17.01 -12.21 1.04
N ILE A 47 16.03 -12.25 1.96
CA ILE A 47 14.68 -11.74 1.70
C ILE A 47 14.66 -10.21 1.58
N SER A 48 15.36 -9.50 2.46
CA SER A 48 15.47 -8.04 2.41
C SER A 48 16.11 -7.59 1.09
N ARG A 49 17.23 -8.22 0.69
CA ARG A 49 17.88 -7.94 -0.60
C ARG A 49 16.98 -8.26 -1.79
N TRP A 50 16.28 -9.39 -1.76
CA TRP A 50 15.36 -9.78 -2.82
C TRP A 50 14.23 -8.74 -2.99
N ILE A 51 13.65 -8.26 -1.90
CA ILE A 51 12.61 -7.21 -1.94
C ILE A 51 13.14 -5.93 -2.55
N GLN A 52 14.34 -5.49 -2.15
CA GLN A 52 14.91 -4.26 -2.69
C GLN A 52 15.14 -4.36 -4.21
N ILE A 53 15.67 -5.49 -4.68
CA ILE A 53 15.88 -5.74 -6.11
C ILE A 53 14.53 -5.78 -6.86
N ALA A 54 13.54 -6.50 -6.33
CA ALA A 54 12.23 -6.62 -6.93
C ALA A 54 11.50 -5.26 -6.99
N ALA A 55 11.57 -4.47 -5.92
CA ALA A 55 11.00 -3.14 -5.87
C ALA A 55 11.66 -2.21 -6.89
N GLN A 56 13.00 -2.18 -6.94
CA GLN A 56 13.72 -1.36 -7.92
C GLN A 56 13.35 -1.76 -9.35
N GLY A 57 13.35 -3.06 -9.67
CA GLY A 57 12.99 -3.53 -11.01
C GLY A 57 11.55 -3.16 -11.41
N MET A 58 10.62 -3.14 -10.46
CA MET A 58 9.26 -2.68 -10.74
C MET A 58 9.19 -1.17 -10.94
N GLU A 59 9.90 -0.38 -10.14
CA GLU A 59 9.96 1.08 -10.30
C GLU A 59 10.55 1.45 -11.67
N ASP A 60 11.55 0.71 -12.15
CA ASP A 60 12.12 0.87 -13.50
C ASP A 60 11.08 0.59 -14.61
N LEU A 61 10.10 -0.28 -14.35
CA LEU A 61 8.95 -0.54 -15.22
C LEU A 61 7.82 0.48 -15.05
N GLY A 62 8.01 1.49 -14.20
CA GLY A 62 7.03 2.52 -13.85
C GLY A 62 5.88 1.99 -13.00
N ARG A 63 6.13 0.95 -12.20
CA ARG A 63 5.14 0.33 -11.30
C ARG A 63 5.72 0.25 -9.91
N THR A 64 4.88 0.34 -8.89
CA THR A 64 5.37 0.34 -7.51
C THR A 64 4.88 -0.84 -6.71
N LEU A 65 5.78 -1.45 -5.94
CA LEU A 65 5.45 -2.47 -4.94
C LEU A 65 5.16 -1.86 -3.55
N ARG A 66 5.17 -0.53 -3.43
CA ARG A 66 5.00 0.21 -2.17
C ARG A 66 3.85 1.24 -2.22
N PRO A 67 2.64 0.89 -2.69
CA PRO A 67 1.54 1.85 -2.81
C PRO A 67 0.96 2.29 -1.46
N GLY A 68 1.00 1.45 -0.42
CA GLY A 68 0.21 1.60 0.80
C GLY A 68 0.37 2.97 1.46
N LYS A 69 1.61 3.41 1.70
CA LYS A 69 1.86 4.73 2.33
C LYS A 69 1.46 5.92 1.46
N ARG A 70 1.31 5.75 0.14
CA ARG A 70 1.03 6.83 -0.81
C ARG A 70 -0.45 6.97 -1.18
N LEU A 71 -1.28 5.99 -0.84
CA LEU A 71 -2.72 6.01 -1.17
C LEU A 71 -3.40 7.27 -0.65
N GLU A 72 -3.12 7.67 0.60
CA GLU A 72 -3.70 8.88 1.20
C GLU A 72 -3.43 10.14 0.38
N GLY A 73 -2.17 10.33 -0.03
CA GLY A 73 -1.77 11.49 -0.82
C GLY A 73 -2.46 11.52 -2.17
N TRP A 74 -2.43 10.39 -2.89
CA TRP A 74 -3.08 10.29 -4.19
C TRP A 74 -4.61 10.48 -4.13
N MET A 75 -5.27 10.05 -3.05
CA MET A 75 -6.71 10.31 -2.87
C MET A 75 -6.98 11.80 -2.67
N ARG A 76 -6.19 12.47 -1.84
CA ARG A 76 -6.32 13.92 -1.61
C ARG A 76 -6.07 14.71 -2.90
N ASP A 77 -5.02 14.35 -3.64
CA ASP A 77 -4.67 14.97 -4.93
C ASP A 77 -5.76 14.78 -5.98
N ALA A 78 -6.46 13.65 -5.97
CA ALA A 78 -7.59 13.37 -6.86
C ALA A 78 -8.85 14.20 -6.56
N GLY A 79 -8.95 14.79 -5.36
CA GLY A 79 -10.08 15.62 -4.93
C GLY A 79 -10.97 15.01 -3.85
N PHE A 80 -10.64 13.81 -3.32
CA PHE A 80 -11.38 13.23 -2.20
C PHE A 80 -11.24 14.08 -0.94
N VAL A 81 -12.35 14.21 -0.21
CA VAL A 81 -12.43 14.88 1.09
C VAL A 81 -12.72 13.87 2.19
N ASN A 82 -12.52 14.24 3.45
CA ASN A 82 -12.73 13.35 4.62
C ASN A 82 -11.97 12.02 4.53
N VAL A 83 -10.75 12.05 3.95
CA VAL A 83 -9.90 10.86 3.80
C VAL A 83 -9.48 10.34 5.17
N ASN A 84 -9.92 9.12 5.51
CA ASN A 84 -9.51 8.37 6.69
C ASN A 84 -8.51 7.27 6.28
N VAL A 85 -7.52 7.00 7.13
CA VAL A 85 -6.46 6.02 6.85
C VAL A 85 -6.31 5.07 8.02
N VAL A 86 -6.49 3.78 7.74
CA VAL A 86 -6.20 2.70 8.68
C VAL A 86 -4.92 2.01 8.23
N ARG A 87 -3.94 1.90 9.14
CA ARG A 87 -2.70 1.17 8.91
C ARG A 87 -2.62 0.06 9.94
N SER A 88 -2.53 -1.19 9.48
CA SER A 88 -2.41 -2.36 10.34
C SER A 88 -1.20 -3.19 9.90
N PRO A 89 -0.39 -3.72 10.84
CA PRO A 89 0.62 -4.69 10.51
C PRO A 89 -0.02 -5.95 9.93
N VAL A 90 0.55 -6.50 8.87
CA VAL A 90 0.14 -7.80 8.32
C VAL A 90 1.12 -8.86 8.86
N PRO A 91 0.67 -9.80 9.72
CA PRO A 91 1.52 -10.87 10.21
C PRO A 91 1.99 -11.77 9.07
N VAL A 92 3.24 -12.23 9.14
CA VAL A 92 3.82 -13.17 8.20
C VAL A 92 4.24 -14.42 8.96
N GLY A 93 3.81 -15.60 8.50
CA GLY A 93 3.98 -16.87 9.21
C GLY A 93 2.84 -17.18 10.18
N ASP A 94 3.06 -18.13 11.09
CA ASP A 94 2.02 -18.70 11.97
C ASP A 94 1.50 -17.76 13.07
N LEU A 95 1.91 -16.48 13.06
CA LEU A 95 1.58 -15.47 14.06
C LEU A 95 0.32 -14.65 13.73
N ALA A 96 -0.65 -15.23 13.03
CA ALA A 96 -1.96 -14.58 12.86
C ALA A 96 -2.75 -14.61 14.18
N GLN A 97 -2.53 -13.61 15.04
CA GLN A 97 -3.51 -13.26 16.07
C GLN A 97 -4.55 -12.37 15.39
N GLU A 98 -5.81 -12.82 15.32
CA GLU A 98 -6.92 -11.99 14.86
C GLU A 98 -6.97 -10.72 15.71
N GLN A 99 -6.68 -9.56 15.10
CA GLN A 99 -6.99 -8.28 15.71
C GLN A 99 -8.38 -7.88 15.23
N GLU A 100 -9.33 -7.90 16.16
CA GLU A 100 -10.67 -7.33 15.92
C GLU A 100 -10.52 -5.86 15.53
N ALA A 101 -11.10 -5.50 14.39
CA ALA A 101 -11.17 -4.12 13.95
C ALA A 101 -12.01 -3.35 14.96
N GLY A 102 -11.38 -2.46 15.74
CA GLY A 102 -12.08 -1.58 16.66
C GLY A 102 -13.08 -0.68 15.91
N GLU A 103 -14.32 -0.70 16.40
CA GLU A 103 -15.44 0.18 15.99
C GLU A 103 -15.09 1.68 16.05
#